data_AF-A0A523RA92-F1
#
_entry.id   AF-A0A523RA92-F1
#
_cell.length_a   1.000
_cell.length_b   1.000
_cell.length_c   1.000
_cell.angle_alpha   90.00
_cell.angle_beta   90.00
_cell.angle_gamma   90.00
#
_symmetry.space_group_name_H-M   'P 1'
#
loop_
_entity.id
_entity.type
_entity.pdbx_description
1 polymer ?
#
loop_
_entity_poly.entity_id
_entity_poly.type
_entity_poly.pdbx_seq_one_letter_code
_entity_poly.pdbx_strand_id
1 'polypeptide(L)'
;VNYKLRGKDSDADQKLVENFAKQHNLACKVKEVKGFSLSDSNLEAKLRKIRYDFFEEARKKYKADKVVLAHTLNDQVETVLMRILRGAGLRGLRGMLKERGKIVRPLLDFNRQEILDYCKENKVEFHVDRSNYDKKFFRNQVRHQILPFLEKYSPDLRLNLKRLGKLAQRDYDFIQKSAQKELKKLILEDTKSDLVLDYKKWLKLDPALQYETLRQAVLKIRGNLTGIKLVHWEEVISVLRKGVGNKQKALPGGLKIELRSGRIKIVHSS
;
A
#
# COMPACT_ATOMS: atom_id res chain seq x y z
N VAL A 1 14.29 -13.09 -3.22
CA VAL A 1 15.28 -12.01 -3.01
C VAL A 1 16.03 -12.34 -1.74
N ASN A 2 17.34 -12.50 -1.83
CA ASN A 2 18.20 -12.80 -0.70
C ASN A 2 18.96 -11.52 -0.31
N TYR A 3 18.70 -10.96 0.87
CA TYR A 3 19.36 -9.73 1.34
C TYR A 3 20.67 -9.97 2.08
N LYS A 4 21.10 -11.24 2.22
CA LYS A 4 22.32 -11.67 2.92
C LYS A 4 22.46 -11.16 4.37
N LEU A 5 21.35 -10.72 4.98
CA LEU A 5 21.34 -10.14 6.33
C LEU A 5 21.51 -11.18 7.45
N ARG A 6 21.30 -12.48 7.16
CA ARG A 6 21.42 -13.57 8.15
C ARG A 6 22.54 -14.57 7.85
N GLY A 7 23.48 -14.23 6.97
CA GLY A 7 24.55 -15.15 6.57
C GLY A 7 24.01 -16.51 6.11
N LYS A 8 24.47 -17.59 6.75
CA LYS A 8 24.13 -18.98 6.38
C LYS A 8 22.63 -19.26 6.34
N ASP A 9 21.83 -18.66 7.22
CA ASP A 9 20.37 -18.86 7.23
C ASP A 9 19.72 -18.29 5.96
N SER A 10 20.21 -17.14 5.47
CA SER A 10 19.70 -16.55 4.22
C SER A 10 20.03 -17.42 3.00
N ASP A 11 21.18 -18.09 3.02
CA ASP A 11 21.61 -18.98 1.95
C ASP A 11 20.87 -20.33 2.01
N ALA A 12 20.56 -20.83 3.20
CA ALA A 12 19.73 -22.01 3.39
C ALA A 12 18.30 -21.77 2.85
N ASP A 13 17.70 -20.62 3.13
CA ASP A 13 16.37 -20.26 2.61
C ASP A 13 16.36 -20.17 1.08
N GLN A 14 17.42 -19.60 0.48
CA GLN A 14 17.55 -19.56 -0.97
C GLN A 14 17.61 -20.98 -1.55
N LYS A 15 18.45 -21.85 -1.00
CA LYS A 15 18.61 -23.23 -1.46
C LYS A 15 17.30 -24.02 -1.37
N LEU A 16 16.55 -23.86 -0.28
CA LEU A 16 15.24 -24.51 -0.13
C LEU A 16 14.28 -24.11 -1.26
N VAL A 17 14.20 -22.82 -1.58
CA VAL A 17 13.33 -22.32 -2.65
C VAL A 17 13.80 -22.76 -4.04
N GLU A 18 15.12 -22.76 -4.29
CA GLU A 18 15.69 -23.26 -5.54
C GLU A 18 15.43 -24.77 -5.74
N ASN A 19 15.60 -25.57 -4.69
CA ASN A 19 15.32 -27.00 -4.71
C ASN A 19 13.83 -27.29 -4.96
N PHE A 20 12.94 -26.60 -4.24
CA PHE A 20 11.50 -26.71 -4.44
C PHE A 20 11.11 -26.38 -5.90
N ALA A 21 11.64 -25.27 -6.44
CA ALA A 21 11.37 -24.89 -7.82
C ALA A 21 11.88 -25.95 -8.82
N LYS A 22 13.06 -26.52 -8.59
CA LYS A 22 13.62 -27.60 -9.42
C LYS A 22 12.75 -28.86 -9.36
N GLN A 23 12.32 -29.29 -8.18
CA GLN A 23 11.47 -30.46 -7.99
C GLN A 23 10.11 -30.32 -8.69
N HIS A 24 9.58 -29.09 -8.77
CA HIS A 24 8.29 -28.80 -9.39
C HIS A 24 8.39 -28.28 -10.84
N ASN A 25 9.56 -28.37 -11.49
CA ASN A 25 9.79 -27.85 -12.85
C ASN A 25 9.39 -26.37 -13.04
N LEU A 26 9.64 -25.55 -12.01
CA LEU A 26 9.35 -24.12 -12.01
C LEU A 26 10.63 -23.31 -12.28
N ALA A 27 10.49 -22.25 -13.08
CA ALA A 27 11.56 -21.28 -13.27
C ALA A 27 11.82 -20.51 -11.96
N CYS A 28 13.05 -20.56 -11.45
CA CYS A 28 13.46 -19.82 -10.26
C CYS A 28 14.42 -18.68 -10.63
N LYS A 29 14.11 -17.47 -10.17
CA LYS A 29 15.03 -16.32 -10.30
C LYS A 29 15.35 -15.75 -8.93
N VAL A 30 16.64 -15.69 -8.63
CA VAL A 30 17.16 -15.08 -7.41
C VAL A 30 17.80 -13.73 -7.73
N LYS A 31 17.53 -12.76 -6.86
CA LYS A 31 18.25 -11.49 -6.76
C LYS A 31 18.91 -11.46 -5.39
N GLU A 32 20.23 -11.49 -5.38
CA GLU A 32 21.03 -11.25 -4.18
C GLU A 32 21.27 -9.75 -4.04
N VAL A 33 21.19 -9.26 -2.81
CA VAL A 33 21.36 -7.84 -2.48
C VAL A 33 22.28 -7.77 -1.28
N LYS A 34 23.40 -7.05 -1.41
CA LYS A 34 24.40 -6.85 -0.36
C LYS A 34 24.45 -5.36 0.01
N GLY A 35 25.13 -5.04 1.12
CA GLY A 35 25.38 -3.65 1.53
C GLY A 35 24.28 -3.02 2.39
N PHE A 36 23.43 -3.83 3.02
CA PHE A 36 22.49 -3.37 4.03
C PHE A 36 22.92 -3.87 5.41
N SER A 37 22.71 -3.03 6.42
CA SER A 37 22.87 -3.39 7.83
C SER A 37 21.53 -3.33 8.54
N LEU A 38 21.34 -4.18 9.56
CA LEU A 38 20.16 -4.14 10.43
C LEU A 38 20.01 -2.81 11.19
N SER A 39 21.08 -2.02 11.28
CA SER A 39 21.08 -0.67 11.87
C SER A 39 20.59 0.42 10.93
N ASP A 40 20.37 0.13 9.64
CA ASP A 40 20.04 1.16 8.66
C ASP A 40 18.69 1.80 8.93
N SER A 41 18.65 3.14 8.90
CA SER A 41 17.39 3.86 8.96
C SER A 41 16.51 3.51 7.75
N ASN A 42 15.22 3.31 8.02
CA ASN A 42 14.21 2.94 7.03
C ASN A 42 14.51 1.64 6.26
N LEU A 43 15.28 0.71 6.85
CA LEU A 43 15.66 -0.56 6.23
C LEU A 43 14.44 -1.31 5.65
N GLU A 44 13.37 -1.50 6.42
CA GLU A 44 12.18 -2.24 5.96
C GLU A 44 11.57 -1.63 4.69
N ALA A 45 11.53 -0.30 4.60
CA ALA A 45 11.04 0.41 3.43
C ALA A 45 11.96 0.24 2.22
N LYS A 46 13.29 0.33 2.42
CA LYS A 46 14.30 0.13 1.36
C LYS A 46 14.27 -1.30 0.81
N LEU A 47 14.31 -2.31 1.68
CA LEU A 47 14.23 -3.72 1.28
C LEU A 47 12.90 -4.01 0.58
N ARG A 48 11.79 -3.48 1.12
CA ARG A 48 10.48 -3.62 0.47
C ARG A 48 10.47 -3.03 -0.94
N LYS A 49 11.07 -1.86 -1.15
CA LYS A 49 11.18 -1.24 -2.48
C LYS A 49 11.95 -2.15 -3.43
N ILE A 50 13.15 -2.60 -3.06
CA ILE A 50 14.00 -3.49 -3.87
C ILE A 50 13.27 -4.75 -4.30
N ARG A 51 12.51 -5.37 -3.38
CA ARG A 51 11.73 -6.57 -3.69
C ARG A 51 10.60 -6.30 -4.68
N TYR A 52 9.90 -5.19 -4.56
CA TYR A 52 8.82 -4.86 -5.48
C TYR A 52 9.37 -4.47 -6.86
N ASP A 53 10.49 -3.76 -6.91
CA ASP A 53 11.17 -3.42 -8.17
C ASP A 53 11.63 -4.70 -8.88
N PHE A 54 12.21 -5.66 -8.15
CA PHE A 54 12.57 -6.98 -8.69
C PHE A 54 11.37 -7.76 -9.22
N PHE A 55 10.24 -7.75 -8.52
CA PHE A 55 9.03 -8.42 -8.99
C PHE A 55 8.49 -7.79 -10.26
N GLU A 56 8.53 -6.47 -10.38
CA GLU A 56 8.08 -5.78 -11.60
C GLU A 56 9.05 -6.00 -12.77
N GLU A 57 10.36 -6.00 -12.52
CA GLU A 57 11.39 -6.40 -13.50
C GLU A 57 11.12 -7.81 -14.04
N ALA A 58 10.91 -8.79 -13.13
CA ALA A 58 10.61 -10.17 -13.50
C ALA A 58 9.29 -10.26 -14.28
N ARG A 59 8.23 -9.59 -13.81
CA ARG A 59 6.92 -9.57 -14.49
C ARG A 59 7.04 -9.08 -15.93
N LYS A 60 7.76 -7.97 -16.16
CA LYS A 60 7.98 -7.43 -17.51
C LYS A 60 8.82 -8.38 -18.38
N LYS A 61 9.93 -8.88 -17.84
CA LYS A 61 10.86 -9.78 -18.56
C LYS A 61 10.16 -11.05 -19.06
N TYR A 62 9.35 -11.67 -18.20
CA TYR A 62 8.64 -12.92 -18.52
C TYR A 62 7.23 -12.68 -19.08
N LYS A 63 6.87 -11.43 -19.41
CA LYS A 63 5.55 -11.03 -19.93
C LYS A 63 4.37 -11.57 -19.08
N ALA A 64 4.57 -11.65 -17.77
CA ALA A 64 3.54 -12.16 -16.86
C ALA A 64 2.43 -11.11 -16.61
N ASP A 65 1.21 -11.58 -16.44
CA ASP A 65 0.07 -10.70 -16.17
C ASP A 65 0.09 -10.11 -14.77
N LYS A 66 0.47 -10.93 -13.77
CA LYS A 66 0.35 -10.62 -12.34
C LYS A 66 1.53 -11.14 -11.54
N VAL A 67 1.73 -10.56 -10.36
CA VAL A 67 2.67 -11.00 -9.31
C VAL A 67 1.84 -11.49 -8.12
N VAL A 68 2.00 -12.75 -7.76
CA VAL A 68 1.31 -13.37 -6.61
C VAL A 68 2.19 -13.27 -5.36
N LEU A 69 1.63 -12.76 -4.26
CA LEU A 69 2.32 -12.67 -2.97
C LEU A 69 1.54 -13.41 -1.88
N ALA A 70 2.24 -14.22 -1.10
CA ALA A 70 1.68 -15.05 -0.02
C ALA A 70 1.41 -14.26 1.28
N HIS A 71 0.81 -13.07 1.19
CA HIS A 71 0.37 -12.36 2.40
C HIS A 71 -0.87 -13.05 2.97
N THR A 72 -0.89 -13.22 4.29
CA THR A 72 -1.92 -13.95 5.05
C THR A 72 -2.85 -12.99 5.80
N LEU A 73 -3.87 -13.54 6.45
CA LEU A 73 -4.72 -12.81 7.38
C LEU A 73 -3.93 -12.19 8.53
N ASN A 74 -2.90 -12.87 9.05
CA ASN A 74 -2.06 -12.34 10.12
C ASN A 74 -1.35 -11.06 9.65
N ASP A 75 -0.79 -11.06 8.44
CA ASP A 75 -0.18 -9.87 7.85
C ASP A 75 -1.18 -8.72 7.69
N GLN A 76 -2.44 -9.06 7.36
CA GLN A 76 -3.52 -8.09 7.22
C GLN A 76 -3.85 -7.44 8.56
N VAL A 77 -4.03 -8.24 9.61
CA VAL A 77 -4.32 -7.77 10.98
C VAL A 77 -3.21 -6.85 11.48
N GLU A 78 -1.95 -7.26 11.33
CA GLU A 78 -0.79 -6.42 11.66
C GLU A 78 -0.83 -5.10 10.89
N THR A 79 -1.11 -5.16 9.59
CA THR A 79 -1.15 -3.96 8.73
C THR A 79 -2.26 -2.99 9.15
N VAL A 80 -3.44 -3.49 9.49
CA VAL A 80 -4.57 -2.67 9.96
C VAL A 80 -4.19 -2.01 11.29
N LEU A 81 -3.69 -2.77 12.27
CA LEU A 81 -3.29 -2.23 13.56
C LEU A 81 -2.17 -1.18 13.44
N MET A 82 -1.13 -1.46 12.66
CA MET A 82 -0.06 -0.49 12.37
C MET A 82 -0.61 0.80 11.75
N ARG A 83 -1.69 0.74 10.96
CA ARG A 83 -2.31 1.92 10.34
C ARG A 83 -3.19 2.69 11.32
N ILE A 84 -3.87 2.00 12.24
CA ILE A 84 -4.58 2.63 13.36
C ILE A 84 -3.59 3.44 14.21
N LEU A 85 -2.49 2.82 14.63
CA LEU A 85 -1.45 3.46 15.44
C LEU A 85 -0.77 4.66 14.74
N ARG A 86 -0.92 4.78 13.42
CA ARG A 86 -0.40 5.90 12.61
C ARG A 86 -1.47 6.93 12.24
N GLY A 87 -2.68 6.83 12.81
CA GLY A 87 -3.77 7.77 12.56
C GLY A 87 -4.34 7.69 11.13
N ALA A 88 -4.37 6.50 10.53
CA ALA A 88 -4.88 6.36 9.17
C ALA A 88 -6.40 6.48 9.10
N GLY A 89 -6.91 7.24 8.12
CA GLY A 89 -8.35 7.27 7.79
C GLY A 89 -8.82 6.01 7.05
N LEU A 90 -10.08 6.03 6.59
CA LEU A 90 -10.77 4.86 6.00
C LEU A 90 -9.97 4.16 4.88
N ARG A 91 -9.34 4.94 3.98
CA ARG A 91 -8.44 4.44 2.93
C ARG A 91 -7.26 3.63 3.46
N GLY A 92 -6.75 3.96 4.64
CA GLY A 92 -5.72 3.19 5.32
C GLY A 92 -6.31 2.00 6.05
N LEU A 93 -7.44 2.15 6.73
CA LEU A 93 -8.01 1.07 7.54
C LEU A 93 -8.42 -0.16 6.75
N ARG A 94 -8.71 -0.05 5.44
CA ARG A 94 -8.91 -1.21 4.54
C ARG A 94 -7.75 -2.20 4.42
N GLY A 95 -6.57 -1.89 4.99
CA GLY A 95 -5.42 -2.78 4.99
C GLY A 95 -4.85 -3.05 3.59
N MET A 96 -4.32 -4.25 3.38
CA MET A 96 -3.91 -4.72 2.05
C MET A 96 -5.14 -5.15 1.25
N LEU A 97 -5.06 -4.95 -0.07
CA LEU A 97 -6.05 -5.43 -1.02
C LEU A 97 -5.68 -6.81 -1.52
N LYS A 98 -6.71 -7.62 -1.81
CA LYS A 98 -6.57 -8.86 -2.58
C LYS A 98 -5.92 -8.60 -3.93
N GLU A 99 -6.31 -7.53 -4.62
CA GLU A 99 -5.72 -7.10 -5.87
C GLU A 99 -5.37 -5.61 -5.83
N ARG A 100 -4.13 -5.27 -6.20
CA ARG A 100 -3.67 -3.88 -6.31
C ARG A 100 -2.77 -3.73 -7.53
N GLY A 101 -3.31 -3.17 -8.61
CA GLY A 101 -2.60 -3.11 -9.89
C GLY A 101 -2.24 -4.53 -10.33
N LYS A 102 -0.97 -4.80 -10.60
CA LYS A 102 -0.49 -6.12 -11.03
C LYS A 102 -0.19 -7.10 -9.88
N ILE A 103 -0.46 -6.74 -8.63
CA ILE A 103 -0.16 -7.58 -7.47
C ILE A 103 -1.42 -8.21 -6.91
N VAL A 104 -1.41 -9.53 -6.74
CA VAL A 104 -2.49 -10.30 -6.11
C VAL A 104 -2.03 -11.01 -4.84
N ARG A 105 -2.96 -11.16 -3.88
CA ARG A 105 -2.75 -11.79 -2.56
C ARG A 105 -3.87 -12.79 -2.28
N PRO A 106 -3.83 -14.00 -2.88
CA PRO A 106 -4.88 -15.01 -2.71
C PRO A 106 -5.03 -15.46 -1.26
N LEU A 107 -3.92 -15.51 -0.50
CA LEU A 107 -3.89 -16.07 0.85
C LEU A 107 -4.38 -15.11 1.95
N LEU A 108 -4.89 -13.92 1.59
CA LEU A 108 -5.15 -12.84 2.55
C LEU A 108 -6.30 -13.16 3.53
N ASP A 109 -7.15 -14.14 3.21
CA ASP A 109 -8.24 -14.57 4.09
C ASP A 109 -7.87 -15.72 5.03
N PHE A 110 -6.73 -16.38 4.79
CA PHE A 110 -6.26 -17.55 5.54
C PHE A 110 -5.32 -17.14 6.66
N ASN A 111 -5.53 -17.70 7.83
CA ASN A 111 -4.72 -17.49 9.03
C ASN A 111 -3.48 -18.39 9.03
N ARG A 112 -2.54 -18.09 9.93
CA ARG A 112 -1.27 -18.83 10.03
C ARG A 112 -1.48 -20.32 10.29
N GLN A 113 -2.45 -20.70 11.13
CA GLN A 113 -2.71 -22.11 11.45
C GLN A 113 -3.17 -22.87 10.22
N GLU A 114 -4.14 -22.32 9.47
CA GLU A 114 -4.62 -22.91 8.20
C GLU A 114 -3.48 -23.14 7.20
N ILE A 115 -2.53 -22.19 7.11
CA ILE A 115 -1.35 -22.33 6.24
C ILE A 115 -0.40 -23.41 6.75
N LEU A 116 -0.17 -23.51 8.06
CA LEU A 116 0.71 -24.52 8.64
C LEU A 116 0.11 -25.93 8.51
N ASP A 117 -1.19 -26.08 8.73
CA ASP A 117 -1.91 -27.33 8.56
C ASP A 117 -1.84 -27.79 7.10
N TYR A 118 -2.06 -26.88 6.15
CA TYR A 118 -1.89 -27.17 4.72
C TYR A 118 -0.46 -27.63 4.39
N CYS A 119 0.57 -26.94 4.91
CA CYS A 119 1.96 -27.35 4.69
C CYS A 119 2.25 -28.74 5.29
N LYS A 120 1.68 -29.07 6.45
CA LYS A 120 1.84 -30.37 7.10
C LYS A 120 1.16 -31.48 6.30
N GLU A 121 -0.08 -31.28 5.89
CA GLU A 121 -0.86 -32.23 5.11
C GLU A 121 -0.25 -32.52 3.75
N ASN A 122 0.27 -31.48 3.08
CA ASN A 122 0.84 -31.58 1.74
C ASN A 122 2.37 -31.76 1.75
N LYS A 123 2.98 -31.95 2.93
CA LYS A 123 4.44 -32.12 3.12
C LYS A 123 5.25 -31.02 2.43
N VAL A 124 4.76 -29.78 2.46
CA VAL A 124 5.47 -28.62 1.92
C VAL A 124 6.55 -28.23 2.91
N GLU A 125 7.81 -28.39 2.52
CA GLU A 125 8.94 -27.93 3.32
C GLU A 125 8.97 -26.41 3.42
N PHE A 126 9.20 -25.89 4.63
CA PHE A 126 9.39 -24.46 4.87
C PHE A 126 10.39 -24.24 6.00
N HIS A 127 11.10 -23.10 5.94
CA HIS A 127 11.94 -22.66 7.05
C HIS A 127 11.21 -21.65 7.95
N VAL A 128 11.48 -21.74 9.24
CA VAL A 128 11.05 -20.73 10.22
C VAL A 128 12.16 -19.68 10.35
N ASP A 129 11.93 -18.54 9.72
CA ASP A 129 12.88 -17.43 9.73
C ASP A 129 12.99 -16.79 11.13
N ARG A 130 14.18 -16.91 11.74
CA ARG A 130 14.52 -16.38 13.07
C ARG A 130 14.47 -14.85 13.16
N SER A 131 14.67 -14.12 12.06
CA SER A 131 14.55 -12.65 12.06
C SER A 131 13.11 -12.16 12.19
N ASN A 132 12.11 -13.05 12.03
CA ASN A 132 10.74 -12.73 12.38
C ASN A 132 10.57 -12.37 13.86
N TYR A 133 11.55 -12.70 14.72
CA TYR A 133 11.54 -12.37 16.14
C TYR A 133 12.36 -11.13 16.50
N ASP A 134 12.99 -10.46 15.51
CA ASP A 134 13.78 -9.26 15.78
C ASP A 134 12.85 -8.07 16.10
N LYS A 135 12.82 -7.70 17.38
CA LYS A 135 11.99 -6.61 17.91
C LYS A 135 12.42 -5.21 17.45
N LYS A 136 13.54 -5.06 16.72
CA LYS A 136 13.91 -3.77 16.11
C LYS A 136 12.91 -3.32 15.05
N PHE A 137 12.23 -4.25 14.40
CA PHE A 137 11.21 -3.93 13.40
C PHE A 137 9.86 -3.68 14.06
N PHE A 138 9.26 -2.51 13.79
CA PHE A 138 7.96 -2.13 14.34
C PHE A 138 6.87 -3.18 14.04
N ARG A 139 6.91 -3.82 12.87
CA ARG A 139 5.99 -4.92 12.54
C ARG A 139 6.15 -6.12 13.48
N ASN A 140 7.38 -6.48 13.85
CA ASN A 140 7.65 -7.56 14.78
C ASN A 140 7.22 -7.20 16.21
N GLN A 141 7.38 -5.94 16.63
CA GLN A 141 6.82 -5.45 17.90
C GLN A 141 5.29 -5.59 17.91
N VAL A 142 4.62 -5.20 16.82
CA VAL A 142 3.18 -5.37 16.67
C VAL A 142 2.78 -6.84 16.78
N ARG A 143 3.49 -7.74 16.11
CA ARG A 143 3.21 -9.18 16.11
C ARG A 143 3.41 -9.85 17.47
N HIS A 144 4.52 -9.57 18.14
CA HIS A 144 4.98 -10.34 19.31
C HIS A 144 4.71 -9.67 20.67
N GLN A 145 4.40 -8.37 20.67
CA GLN A 145 4.17 -7.63 21.91
C GLN A 145 2.78 -7.00 21.92
N ILE A 146 2.47 -6.16 20.93
CA ILE A 146 1.24 -5.34 20.97
C ILE A 146 -0.01 -6.20 20.73
N LEU A 147 -0.03 -7.05 19.70
CA LEU A 147 -1.18 -7.93 19.43
C LEU A 147 -1.45 -8.88 20.61
N PRO A 148 -0.47 -9.66 21.11
CA PRO A 148 -0.70 -10.54 22.26
C PRO A 148 -1.13 -9.79 23.53
N PHE A 149 -0.60 -8.58 23.75
CA PHE A 149 -1.03 -7.75 24.89
C PHE A 149 -2.50 -7.33 24.77
N LEU A 150 -2.91 -6.83 23.60
CA LEU A 150 -4.30 -6.41 23.38
C LEU A 150 -5.28 -7.59 23.35
N GLU A 151 -4.84 -8.77 22.92
CA GLU A 151 -5.63 -10.01 22.94
C GLU A 151 -6.05 -10.42 24.36
N LYS A 152 -5.32 -10.01 25.41
CA LYS A 152 -5.72 -10.23 26.81
C LYS A 152 -7.04 -9.52 27.17
N TYR A 153 -7.35 -8.42 26.48
CA TYR A 153 -8.57 -7.64 26.70
C TYR A 153 -9.68 -7.96 25.69
N SER A 154 -9.30 -8.49 24.52
CA SER A 154 -10.23 -8.88 23.47
C SER A 154 -9.70 -10.12 22.76
N PRO A 155 -10.13 -11.33 23.17
CA PRO A 155 -9.70 -12.58 22.54
C PRO A 155 -9.95 -12.59 21.01
N ASP A 156 -11.03 -11.94 20.57
CA ASP A 156 -11.41 -11.84 19.15
C ASP A 156 -10.76 -10.68 18.39
N LEU A 157 -9.72 -10.04 18.96
CA LEU A 157 -9.09 -8.85 18.37
C LEU A 157 -8.71 -9.03 16.90
N ARG A 158 -8.14 -10.17 16.52
CA ARG A 158 -7.75 -10.44 15.12
C ARG A 158 -8.96 -10.46 14.19
N LEU A 159 -10.05 -11.08 14.61
CA LEU A 159 -11.30 -11.13 13.84
C LEU A 159 -11.93 -9.73 13.75
N ASN A 160 -11.89 -8.96 14.85
CA ASN A 160 -12.35 -7.58 14.89
C ASN A 160 -11.57 -6.67 13.94
N LEU A 161 -10.24 -6.78 13.90
CA LEU A 161 -9.39 -6.03 12.97
C LEU A 161 -9.60 -6.46 11.51
N LYS A 162 -9.81 -7.75 11.25
CA LYS A 162 -10.22 -8.26 9.92
C LYS A 162 -11.53 -7.62 9.48
N ARG A 163 -12.55 -7.63 10.35
CA ARG A 163 -13.86 -7.05 10.10
C ARG A 163 -13.78 -5.54 9.86
N LEU A 164 -13.03 -4.82 10.68
CA LEU A 164 -12.77 -3.38 10.50
C LEU A 164 -12.19 -3.09 9.10
N GLY A 165 -11.18 -3.86 8.69
CA GLY A 165 -10.59 -3.72 7.37
C GLY A 165 -11.60 -3.98 6.24
N LYS A 166 -12.46 -5.00 6.37
CA LYS A 166 -13.52 -5.29 5.39
C LYS A 166 -14.57 -4.18 5.30
N LEU A 167 -15.05 -3.67 6.44
CA LEU A 167 -16.01 -2.56 6.47
C LEU A 167 -15.41 -1.29 5.88
N ALA A 168 -14.19 -0.95 6.26
CA ALA A 168 -13.47 0.19 5.69
C ALA A 168 -13.26 0.07 4.17
N GLN A 169 -12.99 -1.14 3.67
CA GLN A 169 -12.89 -1.41 2.24
C GLN A 169 -14.23 -1.18 1.54
N ARG A 170 -15.32 -1.77 2.05
CA ARG A 170 -16.68 -1.64 1.48
C ARG A 170 -17.07 -0.17 1.35
N ASP A 171 -16.91 0.59 2.43
CA ASP A 171 -17.37 1.98 2.50
C ASP A 171 -16.48 2.89 1.65
N TYR A 172 -15.16 2.70 1.70
CA TYR A 172 -14.25 3.49 0.87
C TYR A 172 -14.38 3.18 -0.63
N ASP A 173 -14.74 1.95 -1.01
CA ASP A 173 -15.00 1.62 -2.42
C ASP A 173 -16.21 2.38 -2.97
N PHE A 174 -17.24 2.62 -2.15
CA PHE A 174 -18.34 3.49 -2.53
C PHE A 174 -17.86 4.93 -2.75
N ILE A 175 -17.13 5.50 -1.79
CA ILE A 175 -16.57 6.86 -1.91
C ILE A 175 -15.70 6.97 -3.17
N GLN A 176 -14.82 6.00 -3.40
CA GLN A 176 -13.92 5.99 -4.55
C GLN A 176 -14.68 5.96 -5.87
N LYS A 177 -15.71 5.12 -6.01
CA LYS A 177 -16.56 5.03 -7.21
C LYS A 177 -17.37 6.30 -7.43
N SER A 178 -17.97 6.85 -6.38
CA SER A 178 -18.74 8.10 -6.44
C SER A 178 -17.86 9.28 -6.84
N ALA A 179 -16.68 9.42 -6.23
CA ALA A 179 -15.71 10.44 -6.59
C ALA A 179 -15.22 10.28 -8.04
N GLN A 180 -15.04 9.06 -8.54
CA GLN A 180 -14.67 8.83 -9.94
C GLN A 180 -15.76 9.31 -10.91
N LYS A 181 -17.04 9.07 -10.58
CA LYS A 181 -18.18 9.56 -11.37
C LYS A 181 -18.24 11.09 -11.37
N GLU A 182 -18.10 11.70 -10.20
CA GLU A 182 -18.12 13.16 -10.08
C GLU A 182 -16.93 13.81 -10.77
N LEU A 183 -15.72 13.25 -10.62
CA LEU A 183 -14.51 13.76 -11.28
C LEU A 183 -14.71 13.87 -12.80
N LYS A 184 -15.32 12.87 -13.44
CA LYS A 184 -15.62 12.92 -14.88
C LYS A 184 -16.50 14.11 -15.28
N LYS A 185 -17.45 14.51 -14.42
CA LYS A 185 -18.34 15.65 -14.65
C LYS A 185 -17.69 17.00 -14.37
N LEU A 186 -16.63 16.99 -13.55
CA LEU A 186 -15.87 18.19 -13.18
C LEU A 186 -14.84 18.59 -14.22
N ILE A 187 -14.31 17.63 -14.99
CA ILE A 187 -13.23 17.89 -15.96
C ILE A 187 -13.72 18.84 -17.05
N LEU A 188 -13.00 19.95 -17.19
CA LEU A 188 -13.15 20.93 -18.27
C LEU A 188 -12.09 20.72 -19.35
N GLU A 189 -10.84 20.41 -18.95
CA GLU A 189 -9.72 20.14 -19.84
C GLU A 189 -8.90 18.99 -19.27
N ASP A 190 -8.43 18.09 -20.15
CA ASP A 190 -7.71 16.86 -19.79
C ASP A 190 -6.55 16.65 -20.75
N THR A 191 -5.36 17.02 -20.30
CA THR A 191 -4.12 16.86 -21.07
C THR A 191 -3.17 15.91 -20.34
N LYS A 192 -2.06 15.56 -20.98
CA LYS A 192 -1.06 14.67 -20.35
C LYS A 192 -0.41 15.28 -19.11
N SER A 193 -0.24 16.60 -19.05
CA SER A 193 0.47 17.29 -17.96
C SER A 193 -0.47 18.03 -17.01
N ASP A 194 -1.65 18.43 -17.49
CA ASP A 194 -2.57 19.30 -16.77
C ASP A 194 -4.00 18.75 -16.77
N LEU A 195 -4.68 18.87 -15.62
CA LEU A 195 -6.12 18.63 -15.49
C LEU A 195 -6.82 19.89 -14.98
N VAL A 196 -7.88 20.32 -15.65
CA VAL A 196 -8.67 21.49 -15.26
C VAL A 196 -10.05 21.06 -14.83
N LEU A 197 -10.47 21.48 -13.64
CA LEU A 197 -11.78 21.14 -13.05
C LEU A 197 -12.65 22.39 -12.86
N ASP A 198 -13.96 22.22 -13.00
CA ASP A 198 -14.98 23.23 -12.67
C ASP A 198 -15.03 23.46 -11.15
N TYR A 199 -14.57 24.64 -10.71
CA TYR A 199 -14.51 24.99 -9.29
C TYR A 199 -15.91 25.06 -8.66
N LYS A 200 -16.89 25.65 -9.35
CA LYS A 200 -18.23 25.86 -8.80
C LYS A 200 -18.94 24.54 -8.56
N LYS A 201 -18.79 23.59 -9.49
CA LYS A 201 -19.32 22.22 -9.31
C LYS A 201 -18.57 21.49 -8.21
N TRP A 202 -17.23 21.59 -8.17
CA TRP A 202 -16.43 20.94 -7.13
C TRP A 202 -16.78 21.45 -5.73
N LEU A 203 -16.98 22.76 -5.56
CA LEU A 203 -17.32 23.38 -4.28
C LEU A 203 -18.66 22.87 -3.71
N LYS A 204 -19.60 22.45 -4.57
CA LYS A 204 -20.90 21.88 -4.18
C LYS A 204 -20.84 20.41 -3.76
N LEU A 205 -19.72 19.72 -3.99
CA LEU A 205 -19.56 18.33 -3.58
C LEU A 205 -19.45 18.19 -2.06
N ASP A 206 -19.89 17.04 -1.55
CA ASP A 206 -19.62 16.63 -0.17
C ASP A 206 -18.11 16.66 0.15
N PRO A 207 -17.69 17.03 1.38
CA PRO A 207 -16.29 17.04 1.79
C PRO A 207 -15.48 15.79 1.43
N ALA A 208 -16.06 14.60 1.55
CA ALA A 208 -15.38 13.35 1.21
C ALA A 208 -15.09 13.26 -0.29
N LEU A 209 -16.04 13.71 -1.13
CA LEU A 209 -15.89 13.73 -2.58
C LEU A 209 -14.96 14.85 -3.04
N GLN A 210 -14.95 16.00 -2.38
CA GLN A 210 -13.97 17.06 -2.64
C GLN A 210 -12.54 16.57 -2.47
N TYR A 211 -12.25 15.90 -1.36
CA TYR A 211 -10.95 15.29 -1.11
C TYR A 211 -10.62 14.21 -2.13
N GLU A 212 -11.53 13.26 -2.33
CA GLU A 212 -11.24 12.08 -3.14
C GLU A 212 -11.13 12.41 -4.64
N THR A 213 -11.90 13.38 -5.15
CA THR A 213 -11.79 13.87 -6.54
C THR A 213 -10.43 14.52 -6.80
N LEU A 214 -9.96 15.42 -5.92
CA LEU A 214 -8.62 16.02 -6.03
C LEU A 214 -7.53 14.94 -5.95
N ARG A 215 -7.67 13.98 -5.03
CA ARG A 215 -6.73 12.87 -4.88
C ARG A 215 -6.64 12.03 -6.16
N GLN A 216 -7.76 11.71 -6.78
CA GLN A 216 -7.81 10.95 -8.04
C GLN A 216 -7.26 11.77 -9.22
N ALA A 217 -7.56 13.06 -9.29
CA ALA A 217 -7.03 13.97 -10.29
C ALA A 217 -5.50 14.07 -10.24
N VAL A 218 -4.94 14.27 -9.05
CA VAL A 218 -3.48 14.28 -8.85
C VAL A 218 -2.86 12.93 -9.20
N LEU A 219 -3.49 11.82 -8.81
CA LEU A 219 -2.99 10.48 -9.15
C LEU A 219 -2.96 10.27 -10.67
N LYS A 220 -3.95 10.81 -11.40
CA LYS A 220 -4.02 10.74 -12.86
C LYS A 220 -2.86 11.51 -13.52
N ILE A 221 -2.59 12.74 -13.06
CA ILE A 221 -1.55 13.60 -13.65
C ILE A 221 -0.13 13.16 -13.25
N ARG A 222 0.11 12.88 -11.96
CA ARG A 222 1.45 12.54 -11.45
C ARG A 222 1.77 11.05 -11.51
N GLY A 223 0.78 10.18 -11.72
CA GLY A 223 0.91 8.73 -11.69
C GLY A 223 1.14 8.11 -10.30
N ASN A 224 1.47 8.91 -9.27
CA ASN A 224 1.65 8.47 -7.90
C ASN A 224 1.36 9.59 -6.89
N LEU A 225 1.23 9.23 -5.61
CA LEU A 225 0.94 10.16 -4.50
C LEU A 225 2.08 10.22 -3.46
N THR A 226 3.29 9.82 -3.85
CA THR A 226 4.41 9.70 -2.92
C THR A 226 4.77 11.06 -2.34
N GLY A 227 4.94 11.13 -1.01
CA GLY A 227 5.26 12.36 -0.29
C GLY A 227 4.06 13.25 0.03
N ILE A 228 2.86 13.00 -0.50
CA ILE A 228 1.67 13.80 -0.20
C ILE A 228 0.96 13.23 1.04
N LYS A 229 1.05 13.96 2.15
CA LYS A 229 0.44 13.60 3.45
C LYS A 229 -0.95 14.23 3.59
N LEU A 230 -1.70 13.81 4.61
CA LEU A 230 -3.05 14.32 4.90
C LEU A 230 -3.06 15.84 5.09
N VAL A 231 -2.11 16.37 5.86
CA VAL A 231 -1.96 17.82 6.08
C VAL A 231 -1.87 18.62 4.77
N HIS A 232 -1.18 18.09 3.76
CA HIS A 232 -1.08 18.78 2.47
C HIS A 232 -2.45 18.84 1.77
N TRP A 233 -3.29 17.81 1.89
CA TRP A 233 -4.63 17.81 1.33
C TRP A 233 -5.57 18.75 2.07
N GLU A 234 -5.48 18.78 3.40
CA GLU A 234 -6.27 19.69 4.24
C GLU A 234 -5.93 21.15 3.91
N GLU A 235 -4.65 21.47 3.74
CA GLU A 235 -4.21 22.79 3.31
C GLU A 235 -4.77 23.17 1.92
N VAL A 236 -4.68 22.27 0.94
CA VAL A 236 -5.23 22.52 -0.41
C VAL A 236 -6.73 22.78 -0.36
N ILE A 237 -7.48 21.89 0.31
CA ILE A 237 -8.94 21.99 0.39
C ILE A 237 -9.35 23.27 1.13
N SER A 238 -8.67 23.60 2.22
CA SER A 238 -8.89 24.84 2.97
C SER A 238 -8.68 26.08 2.08
N VAL A 239 -7.59 26.13 1.32
CA VAL A 239 -7.30 27.22 0.39
C VAL A 239 -8.37 27.33 -0.70
N LEU A 240 -8.79 26.21 -1.29
CA LEU A 240 -9.81 26.19 -2.34
C LEU A 240 -11.19 26.61 -1.81
N ARG A 241 -11.57 26.19 -0.60
CA ARG A 241 -12.86 26.55 0.01
C ARG A 241 -12.96 28.02 0.39
N LYS A 242 -11.84 28.67 0.73
CA LYS A 242 -11.82 30.12 1.00
C LYS A 242 -12.22 30.96 -0.23
N GLY A 243 -12.08 30.43 -1.44
CA GLY A 243 -12.80 30.86 -2.65
C GLY A 243 -12.57 32.28 -3.20
N VAL A 244 -11.80 33.14 -2.53
CA VAL A 244 -11.59 34.53 -2.97
C VAL A 244 -10.27 34.69 -3.73
N GLY A 245 -10.36 35.04 -5.01
CA GLY A 245 -9.24 35.44 -5.87
C GLY A 245 -8.39 34.27 -6.39
N ASN A 246 -7.28 34.61 -7.05
CA ASN A 246 -6.33 33.63 -7.54
C ASN A 246 -5.58 33.00 -6.36
N LYS A 247 -5.67 31.67 -6.23
CA LYS A 247 -4.94 30.91 -5.20
C LYS A 247 -4.03 29.89 -5.86
N GLN A 248 -2.91 29.60 -5.21
CA GLN A 248 -2.03 28.52 -5.62
C GLN A 248 -1.44 27.82 -4.40
N LYS A 249 -1.23 26.52 -4.50
CA LYS A 249 -0.53 25.74 -3.51
C LYS A 249 0.39 24.74 -4.21
N ALA A 250 1.67 24.80 -3.86
CA ALA A 250 2.63 23.77 -4.24
C ALA A 250 2.47 22.56 -3.31
N LEU A 251 2.59 21.38 -3.90
CA LEU A 251 2.56 20.08 -3.25
C LEU A 251 3.88 19.36 -3.53
N PRO A 252 4.28 18.40 -2.67
CA PRO A 252 5.53 17.67 -2.86
C PRO A 252 5.65 16.99 -4.23
N GLY A 253 6.85 17.07 -4.81
CA GLY A 253 7.20 16.44 -6.08
C GLY A 253 6.65 17.17 -7.30
N GLY A 254 6.92 18.48 -7.41
CA GLY A 254 6.66 19.27 -8.62
C GLY A 254 5.18 19.53 -8.92
N LEU A 255 4.28 19.18 -8.01
CA LEU A 255 2.84 19.29 -8.20
C LEU A 255 2.34 20.65 -7.73
N LYS A 256 1.45 21.26 -8.50
CA LYS A 256 0.84 22.55 -8.17
C LYS A 256 -0.66 22.50 -8.42
N ILE A 257 -1.42 23.04 -7.48
CA ILE A 257 -2.88 23.21 -7.62
C ILE A 257 -3.18 24.71 -7.57
N GLU A 258 -3.86 25.21 -8.59
CA GLU A 258 -4.21 26.61 -8.74
C GLU A 258 -5.71 26.80 -8.89
N LEU A 259 -6.26 27.83 -8.27
CA LEU A 259 -7.62 28.33 -8.51
C LEU A 259 -7.49 29.66 -9.25
N ARG A 260 -7.98 29.71 -10.50
CA ARG A 260 -8.03 30.95 -11.30
C ARG A 260 -9.32 31.00 -12.11
N SER A 261 -9.98 32.15 -12.12
CA SER A 261 -11.18 32.38 -12.95
C SER A 261 -12.26 31.28 -12.85
N GLY A 262 -12.48 30.74 -11.63
CA GLY A 262 -13.44 29.66 -11.40
C GLY A 262 -13.01 28.28 -11.91
N ARG A 263 -11.72 28.06 -12.16
CA ARG A 263 -11.14 26.79 -12.59
C ARG A 263 -10.07 26.32 -11.60
N ILE A 264 -10.13 25.04 -11.22
CA ILE A 264 -9.06 24.38 -10.46
C ILE A 264 -8.12 23.74 -11.48
N LYS A 265 -6.91 24.25 -11.62
CA LYS A 265 -5.87 23.69 -12.48
C LYS A 265 -4.88 22.87 -11.66
N ILE A 266 -4.66 21.62 -12.03
CA ILE A 266 -3.70 20.71 -11.42
C ILE A 266 -2.59 20.49 -12.45
N VAL A 267 -1.37 20.87 -12.08
CA VAL A 267 -0.19 20.85 -12.97
C VAL A 267 0.90 20.02 -12.30
N HIS A 268 1.59 19.20 -13.09
CA HIS A 268 2.82 18.53 -12.66
C HIS A 268 3.97 18.96 -13.57
N SER A 269 4.83 19.81 -13.04
CA SER A 269 6.10 20.16 -13.67
C SER A 269 6.99 18.93 -13.59
N SER A 270 7.22 18.29 -14.74
CA SER A 270 8.11 17.13 -14.86
C SER A 270 9.57 17.56 -14.77
#